data_AF-A0A968CIB3-F1
#
_entry.id   AF-A0A968CIB3-F1
#
_cell.length_a   1.000
_cell.length_b   1.000
_cell.length_c   1.000
_cell.angle_alpha   90.00
_cell.angle_beta   90.00
_cell.angle_gamma   90.00
#
_symmetry.space_group_name_H-M   'P 1'
#
loop_
_entity.id
_entity.type
_entity.pdbx_description
1 polymer ?
#
loop_
_entity_poly.entity_id
_entity_poly.type
_entity_poly.pdbx_seq_one_letter_code
_entity_poly.pdbx_strand_id
1 'polypeptide(L)'
;MLIADLHPDNVFSSRLHDPRRRKEKLFVPAGKVIEQIELSGQEKKQKKAITDPEIVPHPETTEEVYQALKLGLADYVAKNGFSKVALGLSGGVDSALVCMIAADALGAENVTAIILPSQYTRQSSLDDARLLAQNVGVESREISIAQIYDRYLEELKPLFADRESDITEENLQ
;
A
#
# COMPACT_ATOMS: atom_id res chain seq x y z
N MET A 1 21.41 -2.35 -12.56
CA MET A 1 21.10 -2.33 -14.02
C MET A 1 19.87 -3.19 -14.24
N LEU A 2 18.68 -2.57 -14.37
CA LEU A 2 17.45 -3.29 -14.70
C LEU A 2 17.47 -3.55 -16.20
N ILE A 3 18.03 -4.70 -16.60
CA ILE A 3 17.90 -5.18 -17.98
C ILE A 3 16.50 -5.80 -18.06
N ALA A 4 15.52 -4.97 -18.40
CA ALA A 4 14.25 -5.48 -18.90
C ALA A 4 14.33 -5.46 -20.42
N ASP A 5 14.24 -6.62 -21.04
CA ASP A 5 14.00 -6.71 -22.48
C ASP A 5 12.61 -6.18 -22.76
N LEU A 6 12.55 -4.90 -23.11
CA LEU A 6 11.38 -4.32 -23.74
C LEU A 6 11.25 -4.98 -25.11
N HIS A 7 10.40 -6.00 -25.22
CA HIS A 7 9.97 -6.52 -26.52
C HIS A 7 9.00 -5.49 -27.14
N PRO A 8 9.44 -4.66 -28.11
CA PRO A 8 8.54 -3.69 -28.75
C PRO A 8 7.33 -4.38 -29.37
N ASP A 9 7.47 -5.63 -29.84
CA ASP A 9 6.38 -6.42 -30.41
C ASP A 9 5.25 -6.70 -29.42
N ASN A 10 5.56 -6.88 -28.13
CA ASN A 10 4.55 -7.06 -27.08
C ASN A 10 3.80 -5.74 -26.81
N VAL A 11 4.47 -4.60 -26.95
CA VAL A 11 3.84 -3.27 -26.90
C VAL A 11 2.94 -3.05 -28.12
N PHE A 12 3.33 -3.53 -29.30
CA PHE A 12 2.46 -3.49 -30.49
C PHE A 12 1.25 -4.41 -30.35
N SER A 13 1.43 -5.64 -29.87
CA SER A 13 0.37 -6.63 -29.62
C SER A 13 -0.65 -6.14 -28.57
N SER A 14 -0.17 -5.64 -27.43
CA SER A 14 -1.03 -5.06 -26.38
C SER A 14 -1.77 -3.80 -26.86
N ARG A 15 -1.13 -2.96 -27.68
CA ARG A 15 -1.79 -1.82 -28.35
C ARG A 15 -2.82 -2.23 -29.42
N LEU A 16 -2.66 -3.40 -30.04
CA LEU A 16 -3.61 -3.98 -30.99
C LEU A 16 -4.90 -4.45 -30.29
N HIS A 17 -4.82 -4.81 -29.01
CA HIS A 17 -5.93 -5.25 -28.18
C HIS A 17 -6.58 -4.14 -27.33
N ASP A 18 -5.99 -2.93 -27.27
CA ASP A 18 -6.62 -1.76 -26.64
C ASP A 18 -7.63 -1.09 -27.60
N PRO A 19 -8.95 -1.25 -27.38
CA PRO A 19 -9.97 -0.69 -28.28
C PRO A 19 -9.98 0.83 -28.31
N ARG A 20 -9.40 1.53 -27.32
CA ARG A 20 -9.38 2.99 -27.24
C ARG A 20 -8.45 3.64 -28.26
N ARG A 21 -7.43 2.92 -28.74
CA ARG A 21 -6.42 3.46 -29.69
C ARG A 21 -6.52 2.89 -31.11
N ARG A 22 -7.50 2.03 -31.38
CA ARG A 22 -7.69 1.38 -32.70
C ARG A 22 -7.99 2.36 -33.86
N LYS A 23 -8.17 3.66 -33.58
CA LYS A 23 -8.45 4.70 -34.58
C LYS A 23 -7.28 5.63 -34.95
N GLU A 24 -6.15 5.60 -34.26
CA GLU A 24 -4.98 6.41 -34.65
C GLU A 24 -3.90 5.55 -35.28
N LYS A 25 -4.13 5.13 -36.52
CA LYS A 25 -3.02 4.83 -37.43
C LYS A 25 -2.53 6.16 -37.98
N LEU A 26 -1.44 6.70 -37.43
CA LEU A 26 -0.58 7.64 -38.16
C LEU A 26 0.12 6.86 -39.29
N PHE A 27 -0.65 6.54 -40.32
CA PHE A 27 -0.13 6.03 -41.58
C PHE A 27 -0.24 7.19 -42.58
N VAL A 28 0.86 7.90 -42.80
CA VAL A 28 0.96 8.86 -43.90
C VAL A 28 1.33 8.06 -45.14
N PRO A 29 0.45 7.95 -46.15
CA PRO A 29 0.79 7.29 -47.40
C PRO A 29 2.02 7.95 -48.03
N ALA A 30 2.93 7.15 -48.61
CA ALA A 30 4.04 7.67 -49.38
C ALA A 30 3.52 8.63 -50.47
N GLY A 31 3.95 9.89 -50.43
CA GLY A 31 3.53 10.93 -51.38
C GLY A 31 2.52 11.95 -50.85
N LYS A 32 2.02 11.85 -49.60
CA LYS A 32 1.29 12.95 -48.97
C LYS A 32 2.28 14.03 -48.49
N VAL A 33 2.10 15.26 -48.96
CA VAL A 33 2.85 16.42 -48.46
C VAL A 33 2.48 16.63 -47.00
N ILE A 34 3.45 16.45 -46.09
CA ILE A 34 3.29 16.77 -44.68
C ILE A 34 3.49 18.27 -44.56
N GLU A 35 2.51 18.98 -44.02
CA GLU A 35 2.68 20.37 -43.62
C GLU A 35 3.62 20.40 -42.41
N GLN A 36 4.89 20.69 -42.69
CA GLN A 36 5.91 20.82 -41.66
C GLN A 36 5.81 22.23 -41.07
N ILE A 37 5.12 22.36 -39.95
CA ILE A 37 5.05 23.63 -39.22
C ILE A 37 6.36 23.80 -38.45
N GLU A 38 7.20 24.72 -38.92
CA GLU A 38 8.43 25.08 -38.23
C GLU A 38 8.08 25.97 -37.03
N LEU A 39 8.12 25.38 -35.83
CA LEU A 39 7.89 26.10 -34.58
C LEU A 39 9.07 27.04 -34.31
N SER A 40 8.97 28.29 -34.75
CA SER A 40 9.94 29.33 -34.44
C SER A 40 9.81 29.78 -32.97
N GLY A 41 10.93 29.99 -32.29
CA GLY A 41 10.97 30.51 -30.92
C GLY A 41 11.17 29.47 -29.80
N GLN A 42 11.27 28.17 -30.11
CA GLN A 42 11.81 27.22 -29.14
C GLN A 42 13.33 27.13 -29.31
N GLU A 43 14.08 27.86 -28.47
CA GLU A 43 15.47 27.52 -28.24
C GLU A 43 15.52 26.03 -27.87
N LYS A 44 16.27 25.23 -28.64
CA LYS A 44 16.58 23.87 -28.24
C LYS A 44 17.32 23.98 -26.90
N LYS A 45 16.59 23.86 -25.79
CA LYS A 45 17.20 23.68 -24.47
C LYS A 45 18.20 22.55 -24.64
N GLN A 46 19.47 22.87 -24.46
CA GLN A 46 20.53 21.89 -24.50
C GLN A 46 20.14 20.82 -23.49
N LYS A 47 19.78 19.63 -23.98
CA LYS A 47 19.43 18.52 -23.08
C LYS A 47 20.66 18.34 -22.21
N LYS A 48 20.49 18.46 -20.88
CA LYS A 48 21.55 18.12 -19.94
C LYS A 48 22.13 16.78 -20.38
N ALA A 49 23.45 16.71 -20.50
CA ALA A 49 24.12 15.45 -20.78
C ALA A 49 23.60 14.42 -19.78
N ILE A 50 23.13 13.28 -20.28
CA ILE A 50 22.78 12.15 -19.43
C ILE A 50 24.12 11.71 -18.84
N THR A 51 24.27 11.88 -17.53
CA THR A 51 25.45 11.39 -16.80
C THR A 51 25.51 9.87 -16.93
N ASP A 52 26.71 9.30 -16.77
CA ASP A 52 26.85 7.84 -16.74
C ASP A 52 25.86 7.25 -15.73
N PRO A 53 25.12 6.20 -16.10
CA PRO A 53 24.12 5.63 -15.22
C PRO A 53 24.79 5.01 -14.00
N GLU A 54 24.29 5.35 -12.82
CA GLU A 54 24.69 4.67 -11.59
C GLU A 54 24.15 3.22 -11.61
N ILE A 55 25.06 2.25 -11.60
CA ILE A 55 24.69 0.83 -11.51
C ILE A 55 24.48 0.48 -10.05
N VAL A 56 23.22 0.51 -9.61
CA VAL A 56 22.82 -0.02 -8.30
C VAL A 56 22.58 -1.54 -8.39
N PRO A 57 22.98 -2.32 -7.36
CA PRO A 57 22.56 -3.70 -7.21
C PRO A 57 21.03 -3.81 -7.21
N HIS A 58 20.51 -4.86 -7.81
CA HIS A 58 19.08 -5.15 -7.70
C HIS A 58 18.81 -5.67 -6.28
N PRO A 59 17.77 -5.17 -5.59
CA PRO A 59 17.39 -5.72 -4.30
C PRO A 59 17.05 -7.21 -4.39
N GLU A 60 17.27 -7.92 -3.29
CA GLU A 60 16.72 -9.26 -3.11
C GLU A 60 15.18 -9.21 -3.16
N THR A 61 14.53 -10.32 -3.54
CA THR A 61 13.06 -10.37 -3.75
C THR A 61 12.26 -9.81 -2.55
N THR A 62 12.65 -10.15 -1.32
CA THR A 62 11.96 -9.67 -0.11
C THR A 62 12.09 -8.16 0.06
N GLU A 63 13.28 -7.61 -0.24
CA GLU A 63 13.54 -6.18 -0.18
C GLU A 63 12.76 -5.45 -1.29
N GLU A 64 12.71 -6.00 -2.50
CA GLU A 64 11.90 -5.46 -3.60
C GLU A 64 10.42 -5.36 -3.21
N VAL A 65 9.86 -6.44 -2.64
CA VAL A 65 8.46 -6.46 -2.16
C VAL A 65 8.25 -5.44 -1.05
N TYR A 66 9.15 -5.35 -0.08
CA TYR A 66 9.05 -4.40 1.02
C TYR A 66 9.06 -2.94 0.51
N GLN A 67 9.97 -2.61 -0.41
CA GLN A 67 10.04 -1.29 -1.02
C GLN A 67 8.79 -0.97 -1.85
N ALA A 68 8.25 -1.96 -2.59
CA ALA A 68 7.01 -1.79 -3.33
C ALA A 68 5.81 -1.52 -2.42
N LEU A 69 5.71 -2.22 -1.28
CA LEU A 69 4.65 -2.00 -0.28
C LEU A 69 4.77 -0.60 0.36
N LYS A 70 5.98 -0.19 0.74
CA LYS A 70 6.23 1.16 1.27
C LYS A 70 5.85 2.25 0.28
N LEU A 71 6.32 2.13 -0.97
CA LEU A 71 6.01 3.09 -2.03
C LEU A 71 4.50 3.15 -2.29
N GLY A 72 3.84 2.00 -2.40
CA GLY A 72 2.40 1.91 -2.61
C GLY A 72 1.60 2.58 -1.51
N LEU A 73 1.97 2.34 -0.24
CA LEU A 73 1.33 2.98 0.92
C LEU A 73 1.54 4.50 0.93
N ALA A 74 2.78 4.95 0.79
CA ALA A 74 3.12 6.38 0.78
C ALA A 74 2.35 7.14 -0.31
N ASP A 75 2.35 6.58 -1.54
CA ASP A 75 1.61 7.15 -2.66
C ASP A 75 0.10 7.15 -2.42
N TYR A 76 -0.46 6.07 -1.86
CA TYR A 76 -1.88 6.00 -1.58
C TYR A 76 -2.29 7.07 -0.56
N VAL A 77 -1.56 7.20 0.54
CA VAL A 77 -1.84 8.20 1.59
C VAL A 77 -1.76 9.61 1.00
N ALA A 78 -0.67 9.93 0.30
CA ALA A 78 -0.45 11.27 -0.25
C ALA A 78 -1.46 11.62 -1.37
N LYS A 79 -1.70 10.71 -2.32
CA LYS A 79 -2.60 10.97 -3.47
C LYS A 79 -4.06 11.09 -3.07
N ASN A 80 -4.45 10.51 -1.94
CA ASN A 80 -5.80 10.67 -1.38
C ASN A 80 -5.91 11.82 -0.35
N GLY A 81 -4.82 12.57 -0.12
CA GLY A 81 -4.84 13.74 0.77
C GLY A 81 -4.85 13.42 2.26
N PHE A 82 -4.51 12.19 2.64
CA PHE A 82 -4.33 11.83 4.05
C PHE A 82 -2.95 12.29 4.55
N SER A 83 -2.87 12.61 5.83
CA SER A 83 -1.62 13.01 6.49
C SER A 83 -1.17 12.06 7.60
N LYS A 84 -2.06 11.19 8.08
CA LYS A 84 -1.82 10.23 9.17
C LYS A 84 -2.64 8.97 8.95
N VAL A 85 -2.20 7.86 9.54
CA VAL A 85 -2.90 6.57 9.52
C VAL A 85 -3.05 6.01 10.93
N ALA A 86 -4.07 5.17 11.12
CA ALA A 86 -4.23 4.36 12.31
C ALA A 86 -4.39 2.88 11.92
N LEU A 87 -3.88 1.97 12.75
CA LEU A 87 -3.95 0.54 12.50
C LEU A 87 -4.16 -0.24 13.80
N GLY A 88 -4.88 -1.36 13.71
CA GLY A 88 -5.02 -2.30 14.82
C GLY A 88 -3.73 -3.10 15.01
N LEU A 89 -3.20 -3.15 16.23
CA LEU A 89 -2.00 -3.90 16.57
C LEU A 89 -2.34 -5.03 17.55
N SER A 90 -2.34 -6.26 17.05
CA SER A 90 -2.82 -7.45 17.79
C SER A 90 -1.70 -8.22 18.51
N GLY A 91 -0.43 -7.89 18.24
CA GLY A 91 0.73 -8.70 18.64
C GLY A 91 1.04 -9.84 17.67
N GLY A 92 0.26 -10.00 16.60
CA GLY A 92 0.54 -10.95 15.52
C GLY A 92 1.51 -10.39 14.47
N VAL A 93 2.20 -11.29 13.77
CA VAL A 93 3.22 -10.97 12.76
C VAL A 93 2.69 -10.08 11.63
N ASP A 94 1.45 -10.30 11.19
CA ASP A 94 0.86 -9.53 10.08
C ASP A 94 0.69 -8.05 10.47
N SER A 95 0.07 -7.79 11.63
CA SER A 95 -0.11 -6.43 12.14
C SER A 95 1.23 -5.76 12.46
N ALA A 96 2.23 -6.54 12.90
CA ALA A 96 3.57 -6.02 13.17
C ALA A 96 4.27 -5.56 11.87
N LEU A 97 4.18 -6.36 10.81
CA LEU A 97 4.72 -6.01 9.50
C LEU A 97 4.03 -4.76 8.93
N VAL A 98 2.70 -4.66 9.06
CA VAL A 98 1.95 -3.47 8.63
C VAL A 98 2.40 -2.23 9.41
N CYS A 99 2.61 -2.34 10.72
CA CYS A 99 3.10 -1.24 11.55
C CYS A 99 4.50 -0.77 11.11
N MET A 100 5.41 -1.71 10.82
CA MET A 100 6.76 -1.40 10.31
C MET A 100 6.70 -0.68 8.96
N ILE A 101 5.94 -1.22 8.00
CA ILE A 101 5.78 -0.61 6.68
C ILE A 101 5.18 0.80 6.80
N ALA A 102 4.17 0.98 7.66
CA ALA A 102 3.54 2.28 7.86
C ALA A 102 4.51 3.31 8.43
N ALA A 103 5.27 2.95 9.46
CA ALA A 103 6.25 3.84 10.07
C ALA A 103 7.38 4.20 9.09
N ASP A 104 7.88 3.22 8.35
CA ASP A 104 8.93 3.42 7.35
C ASP A 104 8.48 4.22 6.12
N ALA A 105 7.20 4.13 5.74
CA ALA A 105 6.66 4.81 4.58
C ALA A 105 6.21 6.25 4.89
N LEU A 106 5.70 6.49 6.10
CA LEU A 106 5.01 7.72 6.46
C LEU A 106 5.69 8.53 7.58
N GLY A 107 6.67 7.95 8.27
CA GLY A 107 7.21 8.46 9.53
C GLY A 107 6.38 8.00 10.73
N ALA A 108 7.04 7.61 11.82
CA ALA A 108 6.39 7.06 13.00
C ALA A 108 5.40 8.04 13.67
N GLU A 109 5.66 9.34 13.57
CA GLU A 109 4.81 10.43 14.07
C GLU A 109 3.46 10.57 13.35
N ASN A 110 3.34 9.93 12.18
CA ASN A 110 2.13 9.91 11.35
C ASN A 110 1.36 8.57 11.47
N VAL A 111 1.79 7.69 12.37
CA VAL A 111 1.17 6.38 12.60
C VAL A 111 0.67 6.29 14.05
N THR A 112 -0.59 5.87 14.21
CA THR A 112 -1.17 5.53 15.52
C THR A 112 -1.54 4.05 15.57
N ALA A 113 -0.89 3.29 16.45
CA ALA A 113 -1.24 1.90 16.74
C ALA A 113 -2.37 1.82 17.77
N ILE A 114 -3.43 1.08 17.47
CA ILE A 114 -4.56 0.86 18.37
C ILE A 114 -4.55 -0.59 18.84
N ILE A 115 -4.40 -0.81 20.14
CA ILE A 115 -4.42 -2.13 20.79
C ILE A 115 -5.80 -2.30 21.43
N LEU A 116 -6.53 -3.34 21.03
CA LEU A 116 -7.94 -3.57 21.42
C LEU A 116 -8.08 -4.85 22.26
N PRO A 117 -7.67 -4.86 23.54
CA PRO A 117 -7.76 -6.05 24.37
C PRO A 117 -9.22 -6.46 24.61
N SER A 118 -9.50 -7.74 24.37
CA SER A 118 -10.72 -8.45 24.80
C SER A 118 -10.40 -9.46 25.90
N GLN A 119 -11.44 -10.08 26.48
CA GLN A 119 -11.28 -11.16 27.46
C GLN A 119 -10.55 -12.39 26.93
N TYR A 120 -10.43 -12.53 25.60
CA TYR A 120 -9.71 -13.64 24.95
C TYR A 120 -8.28 -13.28 24.56
N THR A 121 -7.89 -12.01 24.72
CA THR A 121 -6.54 -11.57 24.35
C THR A 121 -5.51 -12.10 25.35
N ARG A 122 -4.47 -12.76 24.85
CA ARG A 122 -3.37 -13.27 25.68
C ARG A 122 -2.46 -12.12 26.13
N GLN A 123 -1.99 -12.19 27.38
CA GLN A 123 -1.07 -11.18 27.92
C GLN A 123 0.20 -11.02 27.07
N SER A 124 0.76 -12.14 26.57
CA SER A 124 1.94 -12.12 25.70
C SER A 124 1.71 -11.30 24.42
N SER A 125 0.52 -11.39 23.81
CA SER A 125 0.18 -10.64 22.60
C SER A 125 0.09 -9.13 22.87
N LEU A 126 -0.40 -8.74 24.05
CA LEU A 126 -0.42 -7.34 24.47
C LEU A 126 0.99 -6.82 24.71
N ASP A 127 1.84 -7.61 25.36
CA ASP A 127 3.22 -7.24 25.65
C ASP A 127 4.03 -7.08 24.36
N ASP A 128 3.85 -7.99 23.39
CA ASP A 128 4.48 -7.91 22.07
C ASP A 128 4.02 -6.67 21.29
N ALA A 129 2.71 -6.37 21.31
CA ALA A 129 2.16 -5.18 20.66
C ALA A 129 2.73 -3.88 21.26
N ARG A 130 2.77 -3.80 22.59
CA ARG A 130 3.32 -2.64 23.31
C ARG A 130 4.81 -2.46 23.03
N LEU A 131 5.58 -3.56 23.07
CA LEU A 131 7.01 -3.55 22.82
C LEU A 131 7.32 -3.13 21.38
N LEU A 132 6.57 -3.64 20.40
CA LEU A 132 6.73 -3.23 19.01
C LEU A 132 6.45 -1.73 18.85
N ALA A 133 5.31 -1.25 19.35
CA ALA A 133 4.96 0.16 19.21
C ALA A 133 6.02 1.09 19.83
N GLN A 134 6.56 0.70 20.99
CA GLN A 134 7.67 1.39 21.63
C GLN A 134 8.95 1.38 20.78
N ASN A 135 9.33 0.23 20.24
CA ASN A 135 10.55 0.07 19.45
C ASN A 135 10.51 0.85 18.13
N VAL A 136 9.34 0.90 17.49
CA VAL A 136 9.12 1.65 16.24
C VAL A 136 8.95 3.14 16.51
N GLY A 137 8.53 3.52 17.71
CA GLY A 137 8.33 4.91 18.11
C GLY A 137 7.02 5.52 17.62
N VAL A 138 6.01 4.69 17.35
CA VAL A 138 4.66 5.14 16.97
C VAL A 138 3.85 5.50 18.20
N GLU A 139 2.89 6.43 18.06
CA GLU A 139 1.89 6.63 19.11
C GLU A 139 1.07 5.35 19.27
N SER A 140 0.88 4.87 20.49
CA SER A 140 0.00 3.73 20.77
C SER A 140 -1.12 4.09 21.73
N ARG A 141 -2.31 3.52 21.50
CA ARG A 141 -3.47 3.64 22.36
C ARG A 141 -4.05 2.27 22.65
N GLU A 142 -4.26 1.99 23.93
CA GLU A 142 -4.91 0.76 24.37
C GLU A 142 -6.35 1.07 24.80
N ILE A 143 -7.32 0.44 24.14
CA ILE A 143 -8.75 0.66 24.38
C ILE A 143 -9.41 -0.71 24.49
N SER A 144 -9.76 -1.13 25.71
CA SER A 144 -10.40 -2.44 25.89
C SER A 144 -11.79 -2.47 25.25
N ILE A 145 -12.07 -3.55 24.52
CA ILE A 145 -13.38 -3.82 23.92
C ILE A 145 -14.24 -4.75 24.78
N ALA A 146 -13.74 -5.21 25.94
CA ALA A 146 -14.43 -6.19 26.79
C ALA A 146 -15.86 -5.74 27.16
N GLN A 147 -16.04 -4.49 27.57
CA GLN A 147 -17.37 -3.98 27.93
C GLN A 147 -18.32 -3.87 26.73
N ILE A 148 -17.80 -3.55 25.54
CA ILE A 148 -18.61 -3.47 24.32
C ILE A 148 -19.04 -4.86 23.90
N TYR A 149 -18.12 -5.81 23.99
CA TYR A 149 -18.35 -7.22 23.71
C TYR A 149 -19.40 -7.83 24.65
N ASP A 150 -19.27 -7.61 25.96
CA ASP A 150 -20.24 -8.09 26.96
C ASP A 150 -21.65 -7.55 26.66
N ARG A 151 -21.75 -6.28 26.23
CA ARG A 151 -23.03 -5.68 25.85
C ARG A 151 -23.63 -6.33 24.60
N TYR A 152 -22.82 -6.65 23.59
CA TYR A 152 -23.33 -7.41 22.44
C TYR A 152 -23.86 -8.78 22.85
N LEU A 153 -23.15 -9.50 23.73
CA LEU A 153 -23.60 -10.80 24.21
C LEU A 153 -24.90 -10.70 25.01
N GLU A 154 -25.04 -9.68 25.87
CA GLU A 154 -26.27 -9.44 26.64
C GLU A 154 -27.49 -9.20 25.73
N GLU A 155 -27.36 -8.33 24.72
CA GLU A 155 -28.45 -7.98 23.81
C GLU A 155 -28.80 -9.12 22.84
N LEU A 156 -27.82 -9.93 22.43
CA LEU A 156 -28.02 -11.05 21.51
C LEU A 156 -28.46 -12.33 22.22
N LYS A 157 -28.33 -12.41 23.55
CA LYS A 157 -28.71 -13.59 24.35
C LYS A 157 -30.13 -14.12 24.05
N PRO A 158 -31.17 -13.29 23.91
CA PRO A 158 -32.51 -13.79 23.58
C PRO A 158 -32.61 -14.45 22.19
N LEU A 159 -31.73 -14.05 21.25
CA LEU A 159 -31.67 -14.61 19.90
C LEU A 159 -30.84 -15.89 19.84
N PHE A 160 -29.80 -16.00 20.68
CA PHE A 160 -28.94 -17.17 20.76
C PHE A 160 -29.55 -18.30 21.61
N ALA A 161 -30.47 -17.97 22.52
CA ALA A 161 -31.16 -18.91 23.40
C ALA A 161 -30.15 -19.80 24.16
N ASP A 162 -30.27 -21.13 24.05
CA ASP A 162 -29.39 -22.10 24.72
C ASP A 162 -28.28 -22.64 23.79
N ARG A 163 -27.94 -21.93 22.72
CA ARG A 163 -26.83 -22.34 21.86
C ARG A 163 -25.50 -22.12 22.58
N GLU A 164 -24.62 -23.11 22.44
CA GLU A 164 -23.22 -22.98 22.85
C GLU A 164 -22.50 -21.95 21.99
N SER A 165 -21.51 -21.28 22.57
CA SER A 165 -20.71 -20.30 21.85
C SER A 165 -19.88 -20.98 20.76
N ASP A 166 -19.84 -20.34 19.59
CA ASP A 166 -19.10 -20.76 18.41
C ASP A 166 -18.39 -19.58 17.72
N ILE A 167 -18.12 -19.70 16.41
CA ILE A 167 -17.52 -18.65 15.59
C ILE A 167 -18.31 -17.33 15.58
N THR A 168 -19.60 -17.37 15.94
CA THR A 168 -20.48 -16.20 15.99
C THR A 168 -20.00 -15.21 17.04
N GLU A 169 -19.69 -15.68 18.25
CA GLU A 169 -19.19 -14.83 19.33
C GLU A 169 -17.73 -14.41 19.12
N GLU A 170 -16.93 -15.17 18.35
CA GLU A 170 -15.59 -14.73 17.95
C GLU A 170 -15.67 -13.54 16.97
N ASN A 171 -16.57 -13.61 15.98
CA ASN A 171 -16.75 -12.55 14.97
C ASN A 171 -17.39 -11.26 15.51
N LEU A 172 -17.91 -11.26 16.75
CA LEU A 172 -18.38 -10.04 17.42
C LEU A 172 -17.24 -9.18 17.97
N GLN A 173 -16.03 -9.73 18.08
CA GLN A 173 -14.82 -9.00 18.46
C GLN A 173 -14.24 -8.27 17.24
#